data_AF-A0A328SQV9-F1
#
_entry.id   AF-A0A328SQV9-F1
#
_cell.length_a   1.000
_cell.length_b   1.000
_cell.length_c   1.000
_cell.angle_alpha   90.00
_cell.angle_beta   90.00
_cell.angle_gamma   90.00
#
_symmetry.space_group_name_H-M   'P 1'
#
loop_
_entity.id
_entity.type
_entity.pdbx_description
1 polymer ?
#
loop_
_entity_poly.entity_id
_entity_poly.type
_entity_poly.pdbx_seq_one_letter_code
_entity_poly.pdbx_strand_id
1 'polypeptide(L)'
;MDKTIYYKIYDTTNNDVNILLKISTKGFPIEEKIEYDIDGNWVEEMTINDKNFKNRLEALLEDNNIRLIMDLLEDDDKYYNNKYKIRLSVQRVEKIDNF
;
A
#
# COMPACT_ATOMS: atom_id res chain seq x y z
N MET A 1 16.08 -6.88 -5.48
CA MET A 1 15.63 -7.67 -4.32
C MET A 1 14.12 -7.68 -4.40
N ASP A 2 13.51 -8.86 -4.46
CA ASP A 2 12.06 -8.92 -4.59
C ASP A 2 11.46 -8.66 -3.20
N LYS A 3 10.51 -7.72 -3.12
CA LYS A 3 9.94 -7.28 -1.84
C LYS A 3 8.43 -7.16 -1.96
N THR A 4 7.71 -7.69 -0.98
CA THR A 4 6.27 -7.52 -0.88
C THR A 4 5.94 -6.90 0.48
N ILE A 5 5.26 -5.76 0.48
CA ILE A 5 4.86 -5.07 1.70
C ILE A 5 3.36 -5.05 1.78
N TYR A 6 2.82 -5.51 2.91
CA TYR A 6 1.40 -5.54 3.22
C TYR A 6 1.08 -4.33 4.09
N TYR A 7 0.06 -3.60 3.69
CA TYR A 7 -0.39 -2.39 4.34
C TYR A 7 -1.85 -2.53 4.73
N LYS A 8 -2.17 -1.95 5.88
CA LYS A 8 -3.52 -1.54 6.23
C LYS A 8 -3.61 -0.03 6.08
N ILE A 9 -4.42 0.40 5.12
CA ILE A 9 -4.63 1.81 4.80
C ILE A 9 -5.88 2.28 5.52
N TYR A 10 -5.79 3.45 6.16
CA TYR A 10 -6.91 4.07 6.85
C TYR A 10 -7.19 5.43 6.24
N ASP A 11 -8.46 5.70 5.95
CA ASP A 11 -8.93 7.05 5.72
C ASP A 11 -9.02 7.78 7.07
N THR A 12 -8.26 8.86 7.24
CA THR A 12 -8.31 9.63 8.50
C THR A 12 -9.40 10.69 8.50
N THR A 13 -10.09 10.86 7.38
CA THR A 13 -11.32 11.68 7.30
C THR A 13 -12.58 10.86 7.59
N ASN A 14 -12.50 9.54 7.47
CA ASN A 14 -13.59 8.61 7.70
C ASN A 14 -13.07 7.34 8.39
N ASN A 15 -13.20 7.29 9.71
CA ASN A 15 -12.58 6.25 10.55
C ASN A 15 -13.06 4.81 10.28
N ASP A 16 -14.18 4.64 9.57
CA ASP A 16 -14.74 3.32 9.28
C ASP A 16 -14.15 2.68 8.02
N VAL A 17 -13.42 3.45 7.20
CA VAL A 17 -12.87 2.96 5.95
C VAL A 17 -11.42 2.55 6.14
N ASN A 18 -11.19 1.25 6.03
CA ASN A 18 -9.85 0.69 5.90
C ASN A 18 -9.80 -0.36 4.79
N ILE A 19 -8.66 -0.41 4.11
CA ILE A 19 -8.39 -1.41 3.06
C ILE A 19 -7.08 -2.11 3.38
N LEU A 20 -6.99 -3.37 2.97
CA LEU A 20 -5.73 -4.10 2.94
C LEU A 20 -5.20 -4.05 1.51
N LEU A 21 -3.94 -3.66 1.39
CA LEU A 21 -3.24 -3.50 0.12
C LEU A 21 -1.85 -4.10 0.29
N LYS A 22 -1.34 -4.77 -0.74
CA LYS A 22 0.06 -5.15 -0.81
C LYS A 22 0.70 -4.59 -2.07
N ILE A 23 1.95 -4.16 -1.95
CA ILE A 23 2.77 -3.70 -3.06
C ILE A 23 3.95 -4.68 -3.18
N SER A 24 4.08 -5.30 -4.34
CA SER A 24 5.16 -6.23 -4.66
C SER A 24 6.07 -5.61 -5.70
N THR A 25 7.38 -5.65 -5.47
CA THR A 25 8.41 -5.26 -6.44
C THR A 25 9.24 -6.48 -6.81
N LYS A 26 9.51 -6.66 -8.11
CA LYS A 26 10.29 -7.80 -8.62
C LYS A 26 11.36 -7.35 -9.62
N GLY A 27 12.56 -7.90 -9.48
CA GLY A 27 13.62 -7.84 -10.50
C GLY A 27 14.20 -6.45 -10.81
N PHE A 28 15.00 -6.40 -11.89
CA PHE A 28 15.46 -5.17 -12.54
C PHE A 28 15.30 -5.32 -14.07
N PRO A 29 14.56 -4.44 -14.77
CA PRO A 29 13.84 -3.27 -14.26
C PRO A 29 12.75 -3.67 -13.24
N ILE A 30 12.38 -2.74 -12.35
CA ILE A 30 11.44 -3.01 -11.26
C ILE A 30 10.05 -3.18 -11.85
N GLU A 31 9.50 -4.40 -11.77
CA GLU A 31 8.07 -4.64 -11.98
C GLU A 31 7.33 -4.42 -10.65
N GLU A 32 6.42 -3.45 -10.63
CA GLU A 32 5.56 -3.13 -9.48
C GLU A 32 4.17 -3.72 -9.68
N LYS A 33 3.66 -4.42 -8.67
CA LYS A 33 2.30 -4.94 -8.63
C LYS A 33 1.59 -4.47 -7.37
N ILE A 34 0.42 -3.87 -7.53
CA ILE A 34 -0.46 -3.46 -6.42
C ILE A 34 -1.66 -4.39 -6.40
N GLU A 35 -1.96 -4.96 -5.24
CA GLU A 35 -3.09 -5.85 -5.05
C GLU A 35 -3.85 -5.48 -3.78
N TYR A 36 -5.16 -5.65 -3.81
CA TYR A 36 -6.09 -5.34 -2.72
C TYR A 36 -6.75 -6.63 -2.22
N ASP A 37 -7.00 -6.71 -0.92
CA ASP A 37 -7.76 -7.83 -0.35
C ASP A 37 -9.27 -7.59 -0.52
N ILE A 38 -9.94 -8.52 -1.21
CA ILE A 38 -11.39 -8.59 -1.31
C ILE A 38 -11.82 -9.98 -0.88
N ASP A 39 -12.47 -10.05 0.29
CA ASP A 39 -12.99 -11.30 0.86
C ASP A 39 -11.92 -12.42 0.96
N GLY A 40 -10.69 -12.06 1.33
CA GLY A 40 -9.56 -12.99 1.45
C GLY A 40 -8.83 -13.29 0.13
N ASN A 41 -9.22 -12.64 -0.96
CA ASN A 41 -8.60 -12.79 -2.29
C ASN A 41 -7.85 -11.52 -2.68
N TRP A 42 -6.62 -11.69 -3.16
CA TRP A 42 -5.81 -10.58 -3.68
C TRP A 42 -6.14 -10.32 -5.15
N VAL A 43 -6.57 -9.10 -5.46
CA VAL A 43 -6.95 -8.66 -6.81
C VAL A 43 -6.30 -7.32 -7.17
N GLU A 44 -6.06 -7.07 -8.45
CA GLU A 44 -5.43 -5.82 -8.92
C GLU A 44 -6.42 -4.64 -8.98
N GLU A 45 -7.72 -4.94 -9.03
CA GLU A 45 -8.78 -3.93 -9.10
C GLU A 45 -9.75 -4.07 -7.92
N MET A 46 -10.06 -2.96 -7.27
CA MET A 46 -11.04 -2.86 -6.20
C MET A 46 -12.02 -1.73 -6.46
N THR A 47 -13.31 -1.98 -6.25
CA THR A 47 -14.34 -0.93 -6.23
C THR A 47 -14.42 -0.31 -4.84
N ILE A 48 -13.85 0.89 -4.69
CA ILE A 48 -14.01 1.71 -3.49
C ILE A 48 -15.23 2.63 -3.70
N ASN A 49 -16.28 2.43 -2.91
CA ASN A 49 -17.54 3.20 -3.02
C ASN A 49 -17.36 4.69 -2.65
N ASP A 50 -16.45 5.01 -1.74
CA ASP A 50 -16.12 6.41 -1.42
C ASP A 50 -15.16 6.97 -2.48
N LYS A 51 -15.71 7.72 -3.44
CA LYS A 51 -14.94 8.35 -4.52
C LYS A 51 -13.85 9.30 -4.01
N ASN A 52 -14.09 10.00 -2.89
CA ASN A 52 -13.11 10.93 -2.36
C ASN A 52 -11.93 10.17 -1.75
N PHE A 53 -12.19 9.10 -1.01
CA PHE A 53 -11.14 8.23 -0.49
C PHE A 53 -10.35 7.57 -1.63
N LYS A 54 -11.05 7.01 -2.64
CA LYS A 54 -10.44 6.41 -3.83
C LYS A 54 -9.45 7.36 -4.50
N ASN A 55 -9.88 8.59 -4.81
CA ASN A 55 -9.02 9.57 -5.48
C ASN A 55 -7.78 9.93 -4.65
N ARG A 56 -7.90 10.03 -3.32
CA ARG A 56 -6.78 10.35 -2.43
C ARG A 56 -5.79 9.17 -2.34
N LEU A 57 -6.30 7.95 -2.34
CA LEU A 57 -5.49 6.73 -2.36
C LEU A 57 -4.72 6.60 -3.67
N GLU A 58 -5.39 6.76 -4.81
CA GLU A 58 -4.75 6.72 -6.13
C GLU A 58 -3.64 7.78 -6.23
N ALA A 59 -3.94 9.02 -5.82
CA ALA A 59 -2.94 10.10 -5.79
C ALA A 59 -1.74 9.78 -4.88
N LEU A 60 -1.96 9.09 -3.76
CA LEU A 60 -0.90 8.66 -2.85
C LEU A 60 -0.03 7.53 -3.44
N LEU A 61 -0.64 6.59 -4.18
CA LEU A 61 0.07 5.48 -4.83
C LEU A 61 0.83 5.94 -6.09
N GLU A 62 0.33 6.96 -6.78
CA GLU A 62 1.04 7.64 -7.86
C GLU A 62 2.19 8.50 -7.33
N ASP A 63 2.08 9.01 -6.11
CA ASP A 63 3.12 9.78 -5.44
C ASP A 63 4.35 8.91 -5.15
N ASN A 64 5.47 9.22 -5.80
CA ASN A 64 6.75 8.49 -5.68
C ASN A 64 7.30 8.41 -4.25
N ASN A 65 6.74 9.20 -3.31
CA ASN A 65 7.10 9.14 -1.91
C ASN A 65 6.87 7.77 -1.27
N ILE A 66 5.80 7.04 -1.61
CA ILE A 66 5.61 5.68 -1.05
C ILE A 66 6.74 4.76 -1.51
N ARG A 67 7.09 4.80 -2.79
CA ARG A 67 8.14 3.95 -3.39
C ARG A 67 9.50 4.18 -2.73
N LEU A 68 9.85 5.43 -2.46
CA LEU A 68 11.09 5.79 -1.75
C LEU A 68 11.13 5.25 -0.32
N ILE A 69 9.98 5.21 0.35
CA ILE A 69 9.88 4.76 1.73
C ILE A 69 9.88 3.23 1.80
N MET A 70 9.37 2.53 0.78
CA MET A 70 9.26 1.06 0.76
C MET A 70 10.56 0.36 1.15
N ASP A 71 11.73 0.80 0.67
CA ASP A 71 13.01 0.17 0.99
C ASP A 71 13.37 0.25 2.48
N LEU A 72 12.92 1.30 3.15
CA LEU A 72 13.22 1.61 4.55
C LEU A 72 12.22 1.01 5.55
N LEU A 73 11.09 0.48 5.06
CA LEU A 73 10.03 -0.03 5.94
C LEU A 73 10.35 -1.38 6.57
N GLU A 74 10.02 -1.47 7.85
CA GLU A 74 9.99 -2.66 8.69
C GLU A 74 8.54 -3.01 9.08
N ASP A 75 8.36 -4.17 9.70
CA ASP A 75 7.06 -4.58 10.24
C ASP A 75 6.57 -3.57 11.29
N ASP A 76 5.24 -3.42 11.41
CA ASP A 76 4.57 -2.49 12.34
C ASP A 76 4.83 -0.98 12.15
N ASP A 77 5.60 -0.59 11.13
CA ASP A 77 5.81 0.81 10.79
C ASP A 77 4.51 1.53 10.45
N LYS A 78 4.44 2.81 10.83
CA LYS A 78 3.28 3.67 10.60
C LYS A 78 3.69 4.93 9.90
N TYR A 79 3.02 5.23 8.79
CA TYR A 79 3.24 6.46 8.05
C TYR A 79 1.92 7.23 7.92
N TYR A 80 1.97 8.52 8.24
CA TYR A 80 0.81 9.40 8.14
C TYR A 80 1.06 10.47 7.08
N ASN A 81 0.26 10.44 6.02
CA ASN A 81 0.30 11.46 4.99
C ASN A 81 -0.80 12.50 5.24
N ASN A 82 -0.42 13.66 5.78
CA ASN A 82 -1.37 14.73 6.07
C ASN A 82 -1.98 15.38 4.82
N LYS A 83 -1.28 15.34 3.67
CA LYS A 83 -1.76 15.91 2.40
C LYS A 83 -2.95 15.13 1.87
N TYR A 84 -2.86 13.80 1.86
CA TYR A 84 -3.92 12.91 1.38
C TYR A 84 -4.86 12.43 2.50
N LYS A 85 -4.58 12.80 3.76
CA LYS A 85 -5.33 12.35 4.94
C LYS A 85 -5.43 10.83 5.03
N ILE A 86 -4.33 10.15 4.70
CA ILE A 86 -4.23 8.69 4.71
C ILE A 86 -3.16 8.26 5.71
N ARG A 87 -3.49 7.24 6.51
CA ARG A 87 -2.51 6.55 7.36
C ARG A 87 -2.24 5.16 6.77
N LEU A 88 -0.97 4.86 6.53
CA LEU A 88 -0.48 3.52 6.22
C LEU A 88 0.03 2.86 7.51
N SER A 89 -0.39 1.63 7.77
CA SER A 89 0.21 0.77 8.78
C SER A 89 0.77 -0.46 8.09
N VAL A 90 2.09 -0.63 8.12
CA VAL A 90 2.72 -1.86 7.64
C VAL A 90 2.26 -3.00 8.52
N GLN A 91 1.81 -4.07 7.89
CA GLN A 91 1.36 -5.29 8.56
C GLN A 91 2.43 -6.38 8.47
N ARG A 92 3.15 -6.42 7.35
CA ARG A 92 4.16 -7.42 7.06
C ARG A 92 5.06 -6.96 5.92
N VAL A 93 6.34 -7.29 6.02
CA VAL A 93 7.36 -7.11 5.00
C VAL A 93 7.94 -8.47 4.64
N GLU A 94 7.72 -8.92 3.41
CA GLU A 94 8.33 -10.11 2.85
C GLU A 94 9.50 -9.70 1.96
N LYS A 95 10.68 -10.20 2.29
CA LYS A 95 11.91 -10.00 1.53
C LYS A 95 12.32 -11.34 0.96
N ILE A 96 12.38 -11.46 -0.36
CA ILE A 96 12.86 -12.66 -1.03
C ILE A 96 14.30 -12.39 -1.46
N ASP A 97 15.23 -12.91 -0.67
CA ASP A 97 16.64 -12.98 -1.04
C ASP A 97 16.80 -14.12 -2.05
N ASN A 98 16.89 -13.77 -3.33
CA ASN A 98 17.33 -14.71 -4.37
C ASN A 98 18.85 -14.88 -4.22
N PHE A 99 19.29 -15.77 -3.31
CA PHE A 99 20.67 -16.28 -3.27
C PHE A 99 20.91 -17.32 -4.36
#